data_AF-A0A5E5PQI7-F1
#
_entry.id   AF-A0A5E5PQI7-F1
#
_cell.length_a   1.000
_cell.length_b   1.000
_cell.length_c   1.000
_cell.angle_alpha   90.00
_cell.angle_beta   90.00
_cell.angle_gamma   90.00
#
_symmetry.space_group_name_H-M   'P 1'
#
loop_
_entity.id
_entity.type
_entity.pdbx_description
1 polymer ?
#
loop_
_entity_poly.entity_id
_entity_poly.type
_entity_poly.pdbx_seq_one_letter_code
_entity_poly.pdbx_strand_id
1 'polypeptide(L)' 'MSLTPAIKLDLEQALEFIDDDELVEVTPNNTRIRKRLLTETERKRARNS' A
#
# COMPACT_ATOMS: atom_id res chain seq x y z
N MET A 1 -21.32 3.17 -19.52
CA MET A 1 -19.97 2.65 -19.24
C MET A 1 -19.92 2.29 -17.76
N SER A 2 -19.75 1.01 -17.39
CA SER A 2 -19.63 0.60 -15.99
C SER A 2 -18.16 0.47 -15.62
N LEU A 3 -17.80 0.90 -14.41
CA LEU A 3 -16.47 0.66 -13.86
C LEU A 3 -16.33 -0.81 -13.46
N THR A 4 -15.13 -1.35 -13.62
CA THR A 4 -14.78 -2.65 -13.05
C THR A 4 -14.82 -2.54 -11.52
N PRO A 5 -15.37 -3.52 -10.79
CA PRO A 5 -15.39 -3.51 -9.33
C PRO A 5 -13.99 -3.45 -8.73
N ALA A 6 -13.87 -2.76 -7.59
CA ALA A 6 -12.62 -2.70 -6.84
C ALA A 6 -12.29 -4.04 -6.19
N ILE A 7 -11.00 -4.37 -6.16
CA ILE A 7 -10.48 -5.51 -5.40
C ILE A 7 -10.52 -5.12 -3.91
N LYS A 8 -11.17 -5.95 -3.10
CA LYS A 8 -11.20 -5.79 -1.65
C LYS A 8 -10.24 -6.81 -1.07
N LEU A 9 -9.23 -6.33 -0.35
CA LEU A 9 -8.31 -7.16 0.42
C LEU A 9 -8.74 -7.11 1.88
N ASP A 10 -8.78 -8.28 2.52
CA ASP A 10 -8.83 -8.36 3.97
C ASP A 10 -7.44 -8.03 4.58
N LEU A 11 -7.35 -8.04 5.91
CA LEU A 11 -6.11 -7.67 6.59
C LEU A 11 -4.97 -8.67 6.31
N GLU A 12 -5.28 -9.96 6.29
CA GLU A 12 -4.27 -11.00 6.08
C GLU A 12 -3.76 -10.97 4.64
N GLN A 13 -4.65 -10.86 3.66
CA GLN A 13 -4.33 -10.67 2.25
C GLN A 13 -3.52 -9.39 2.03
N ALA A 14 -3.84 -8.29 2.72
CA ALA A 14 -3.08 -7.06 2.61
C ALA A 14 -1.65 -7.21 3.18
N LEU A 15 -1.48 -7.99 4.25
CA LEU A 15 -0.17 -8.27 4.84
C LEU A 15 0.68 -9.20 3.95
N GLU A 16 0.06 -10.16 3.28
CA GLU A 16 0.75 -11.03 2.31
C GLU A 16 1.10 -10.30 1.01
N PHE A 17 0.34 -9.25 0.67
CA PHE A 17 0.50 -8.53 -0.59
C PHE A 17 1.64 -7.50 -0.59
N ILE A 18 1.94 -6.88 0.55
CA ILE A 18 2.90 -5.75 0.61
C ILE A 18 4.36 -6.19 0.48
N ASP A 19 5.17 -5.31 -0.11
CA ASP A 19 6.64 -5.43 -0.16
C ASP A 19 7.33 -4.75 1.05
N ASP A 20 8.65 -4.95 1.20
CA ASP A 20 9.48 -4.37 2.27
C ASP A 20 9.50 -2.82 2.29
N ASP A 21 9.21 -2.16 1.17
CA ASP A 21 9.11 -0.69 1.08
C ASP A 21 7.66 -0.18 1.23
N GLU A 22 6.74 -1.05 1.59
CA GLU A 22 5.31 -0.79 1.76
C GLU A 22 4.85 -1.06 3.20
N LEU A 23 3.68 -0.52 3.54
CA LEU A 23 3.06 -0.62 4.84
C LEU A 23 1.55 -0.78 4.68
N VAL A 24 0.95 -1.57 5.57
CA VAL A 24 -0.50 -1.63 5.75
C VAL A 24 -0.90 -0.63 6.84
N GLU A 25 -1.66 0.39 6.47
CA GLU A 25 -2.30 1.32 7.39
C GLU A 25 -3.65 0.73 7.85
N VAL A 26 -3.74 0.45 9.15
CA VAL A 26 -4.93 -0.12 9.77
C VAL A 26 -5.63 0.93 10.61
N THR A 27 -6.93 1.08 10.40
CA THR A 27 -7.84 1.86 11.23
C THR A 27 -9.05 0.98 11.57
N PRO A 28 -9.86 1.30 12.59
CA PRO A 28 -10.97 0.44 13.00
C PRO A 28 -11.97 0.09 11.89
N ASN A 29 -12.11 0.98 10.89
CA ASN A 29 -13.08 0.80 9.81
C ASN A 29 -12.43 0.47 8.46
N ASN A 30 -11.15 0.82 8.26
CA ASN A 30 -10.50 0.77 6.96
C ASN A 30 -9.09 0.19 7.05
N THR A 31 -8.73 -0.60 6.05
CA THR A 31 -7.37 -1.08 5.77
C THR A 31 -6.90 -0.49 4.44
N ARG A 32 -5.69 0.08 4.41
CA ARG A 32 -5.11 0.70 3.21
C ARG A 32 -3.66 0.28 3.05
N ILE A 33 -3.21 0.09 1.81
CA ILE A 33 -1.81 -0.17 1.49
C ILE A 33 -1.17 1.14 1.03
N ARG A 34 0.06 1.41 1.49
CA ARG A 34 0.81 2.61 1.13
C ARG A 34 2.31 2.33 1.09
N LYS A 35 3.05 3.15 0.35
CA LYS A 35 4.51 3.17 0.42
C LYS A 35 4.99 3.71 1.77
N ARG A 36 6.10 3.14 2.26
CA ARG A 36 6.81 3.63 3.45
C ARG A 36 7.27 5.07 3.25
N LEU A 37 7.83 5.35 2.07
CA LEU A 37 8.13 6.71 1.61
C LEU A 37 7.03 7.19 0.65
N LEU A 38 6.33 8.24 1.07
CA LEU A 38 5.14 8.71 0.36
C LEU A 38 5.48 9.39 -0.95
N THR A 39 6.47 10.27 -0.93
CA THR A 39 6.84 11.04 -2.11
C THR A 39 7.74 10.23 -3.02
N GLU A 40 7.58 10.42 -4.32
CA GLU A 40 8.42 9.75 -5.32
C GLU A 40 9.89 10.16 -5.18
N THR A 41 10.15 11.42 -4.84
CA THR A 41 11.51 11.94 -4.65
C THR A 41 12.24 11.25 -3.51
N GLU A 42 11.56 11.04 -2.36
CA GLU A 42 12.14 10.31 -1.23
C GLU A 42 12.42 8.85 -1.60
N ARG A 43 11.50 8.19 -2.33
CA ARG A 43 11.72 6.82 -2.83
C ARG A 43 12.95 6.71 -3.72
N LYS A 44 13.11 7.62 -4.68
CA LYS A 44 14.27 7.64 -5.59
C LYS A 44 15.58 7.83 -4.82
N ARG A 45 15.59 8.71 -3.82
CA ARG A 45 16.77 8.93 -2.97
C ARG A 45 17.14 7.67 -2.19
N ALA A 46 16.16 7.04 -1.52
CA ALA A 46 16.38 5.85 -0.71
C ALA A 46 16.82 4.62 -1.51
N ARG A 47 16.46 4.53 -2.79
CA ARG A 47 16.91 3.45 -3.68
C ARG A 47 18.36 3.62 -4.15
N ASN A 48 18.86 4.86 -4.16
CA ASN A 48 20.19 5.21 -4.68
C ASN A 48 21.27 5.26 -3.58
N SER A 49 20.90 5.09 -2.32
CA SER A 49 21.76 5.02 -1.14
C SER A 49 21.85 3.59 -0.65
#